data_AF-A0A3A9YR58-F1
#
_entry.id   AF-A0A3A9YR58-F1
#
_cell.length_a   1.000
_cell.length_b   1.000
_cell.length_c   1.000
_cell.angle_alpha   90.00
_cell.angle_beta   90.00
_cell.angle_gamma   90.00
#
_symmetry.space_group_name_H-M   'P 1'
#
loop_
_entity.id
_entity.type
_entity.pdbx_description
1 polymer ?
#
loop_
_entity_poly.entity_id
_entity_poly.type
_entity_poly.pdbx_seq_one_letter_code
_entity_poly.pdbx_strand_id
1 'polypeptide(L)'
;MSVPDPFGSHTLAEARALAEGGDRLLADTLTRAGSDGRLAQDLAGGPTLLERYRTGSPAARALLEAAMDARRLGVGLQLPQAFLTGAAPDYLHDGDGNQLTDDWAERPMPNWPSRSTDAARAAAGAVSRPTRC
;
A
#
# COMPACT_ATOMS: atom_id res chain seq x y z
N MET A 1 6.93 -22.12 -6.63
CA MET A 1 7.47 -21.69 -7.94
C MET A 1 7.93 -20.25 -7.76
N SER A 2 9.24 -19.98 -7.80
CA SER A 2 9.77 -18.63 -7.57
C SER A 2 9.64 -17.81 -8.84
N VAL A 3 8.91 -16.69 -8.78
CA VAL A 3 8.92 -15.71 -9.88
C VAL A 3 10.32 -15.05 -9.89
N PRO A 4 11.01 -14.95 -11.03
CA PRO A 4 12.28 -14.24 -11.15
C PRO A 4 12.13 -12.77 -10.73
N ASP A 5 13.08 -12.25 -9.95
CA ASP A 5 12.97 -10.93 -9.32
C ASP A 5 13.23 -9.76 -10.31
N PRO A 6 14.10 -9.90 -11.33
CA PRO A 6 14.18 -8.97 -12.47
C PRO A 6 13.91 -9.63 -13.83
N PHE A 7 13.32 -8.87 -14.76
CA PHE A 7 13.30 -9.25 -16.17
C PHE A 7 14.70 -9.19 -16.79
N GLY A 8 14.98 -10.13 -17.71
CA GLY A 8 16.21 -10.14 -18.49
C GLY A 8 16.27 -8.99 -19.50
N SER A 9 17.47 -8.69 -19.99
CA SER A 9 17.76 -7.60 -20.92
C SER A 9 16.93 -7.66 -22.21
N HIS A 10 16.68 -8.87 -22.73
CA HIS A 10 15.86 -9.07 -23.93
C HIS A 10 14.41 -8.65 -23.71
N THR A 11 13.79 -9.10 -22.62
CA THR A 11 12.39 -8.74 -22.28
C THR A 11 12.24 -7.25 -21.97
N LEU A 12 13.25 -6.62 -21.38
CA LEU A 12 13.26 -5.16 -21.19
C LEU A 12 13.34 -4.40 -22.52
N ALA A 13 14.03 -4.94 -23.53
CA ALA A 13 14.06 -4.34 -24.86
C ALA A 13 12.71 -4.47 -25.58
N GLU A 14 12.04 -5.62 -25.46
CA GLU A 14 10.68 -5.81 -25.98
C GLU A 14 9.66 -4.88 -25.31
N ALA A 15 9.73 -4.73 -23.98
CA ALA A 15 8.87 -3.81 -23.25
C ALA A 15 9.08 -2.35 -23.71
N ARG A 16 10.31 -1.93 -24.01
CA ARG A 16 10.59 -0.60 -24.57
C ARG A 16 10.01 -0.42 -25.96
N ALA A 17 10.13 -1.42 -26.83
CA ALA A 17 9.55 -1.35 -28.17
C ALA A 17 8.02 -1.21 -28.14
N LEU A 18 7.34 -1.91 -27.21
CA LEU A 18 5.90 -1.75 -27.01
C LEU A 18 5.53 -0.37 -26.46
N ALA A 19 6.32 0.17 -25.53
CA ALA A 19 6.13 1.52 -25.01
C ALA A 19 6.30 2.60 -26.10
N GLU A 20 7.33 2.47 -26.95
CA GLU A 20 7.53 3.33 -28.12
C GLU A 20 6.41 3.18 -29.15
N GLY A 21 5.81 1.98 -29.24
CA GLY A 21 4.61 1.68 -30.03
C GLY A 21 3.31 2.28 -29.46
N GLY A 22 3.36 2.93 -28.30
CA GLY A 22 2.23 3.65 -27.71
C GLY A 22 1.59 2.99 -26.49
N ASP A 23 2.15 1.89 -25.97
CA ASP A 23 1.69 1.32 -24.70
C ASP A 23 2.09 2.23 -23.53
N ARG A 24 1.15 3.07 -23.11
CA ARG A 24 1.33 4.03 -22.02
C ARG A 24 1.59 3.35 -20.67
N LEU A 25 0.98 2.19 -20.42
CA LEU A 25 1.19 1.47 -19.16
C LEU A 25 2.63 0.98 -19.08
N LEU A 26 3.16 0.41 -20.16
CA LEU A 26 4.57 0.00 -20.21
C LEU A 26 5.52 1.20 -20.18
N ALA A 27 5.22 2.31 -20.86
CA ALA A 27 6.03 3.53 -20.80
C ALA A 27 6.16 4.08 -19.37
N ASP A 28 5.04 4.18 -18.66
CA ASP A 28 5.01 4.68 -17.28
C ASP A 28 5.71 3.72 -16.32
N THR A 29 5.53 2.40 -16.52
CA THR A 29 6.15 1.36 -15.71
C THR A 29 7.67 1.31 -15.91
N LEU A 30 8.16 1.44 -17.15
CA LEU A 30 9.59 1.52 -17.46
C LEU A 30 10.25 2.76 -16.84
N THR A 31 9.49 3.86 -16.73
CA THR A 31 9.96 5.09 -16.05
C THR A 31 10.09 4.89 -14.54
N ARG A 32 9.14 4.17 -13.90
CA ARG A 32 9.14 3.94 -12.44
C ARG A 32 10.05 2.80 -11.99
N ALA A 33 10.14 1.72 -12.75
CA ALA A 33 10.91 0.52 -12.39
C ALA A 33 12.43 0.73 -12.45
N GLY A 34 12.90 1.81 -13.09
CA GLY A 34 14.31 2.19 -13.14
C GLY A 34 15.22 1.13 -13.77
N SER A 35 16.46 1.04 -13.29
CA SER A 35 17.49 0.09 -13.76
C SER A 35 17.27 -1.36 -13.29
N ASP A 36 16.34 -1.57 -12.37
CA ASP A 36 16.37 -2.72 -11.48
C ASP A 36 15.60 -3.91 -12.06
N GLY A 37 14.98 -3.74 -13.24
CA GLY A 37 14.29 -4.80 -13.98
C GLY A 37 13.01 -5.30 -13.32
N ARG A 38 12.55 -4.63 -12.24
CA ARG A 38 11.37 -4.99 -11.43
C ARG A 38 10.03 -4.60 -12.07
N LEU A 39 9.94 -4.77 -13.39
CA LEU A 39 8.76 -4.42 -14.18
C LEU A 39 7.53 -5.21 -13.73
N ALA A 40 7.72 -6.47 -13.33
CA ALA A 40 6.64 -7.35 -12.88
C ALA A 40 6.04 -6.87 -11.56
N GLN A 41 6.85 -6.40 -10.61
CA GLN A 41 6.34 -5.89 -9.34
C GLN A 41 5.65 -4.53 -9.51
N ASP A 42 6.15 -3.66 -10.38
CA ASP A 42 5.49 -2.37 -10.66
C ASP A 42 4.13 -2.60 -11.35
N LEU A 43 4.09 -3.46 -12.38
CA LEU A 43 2.85 -3.88 -13.04
C LEU A 43 1.91 -4.66 -12.11
N ALA A 44 2.44 -5.40 -11.15
CA ALA A 44 1.63 -6.14 -10.18
C ALA A 44 1.08 -5.24 -9.06
N GLY A 45 1.67 -4.06 -8.83
CA GLY A 45 1.30 -3.18 -7.72
C GLY A 45 0.21 -2.16 -8.06
N GLY A 46 0.42 -1.37 -9.11
CA GLY A 46 -0.41 -0.21 -9.44
C GLY A 46 -1.85 -0.55 -9.88
N PRO A 47 -2.05 -1.42 -10.87
CA PRO A 47 -3.39 -1.82 -11.34
C PRO A 47 -4.22 -2.50 -10.25
N THR A 48 -3.62 -3.35 -9.41
CA THR A 48 -4.32 -4.01 -8.29
C THR A 48 -4.73 -3.01 -7.21
N LEU A 49 -3.89 -2.02 -6.89
CA LEU A 49 -4.26 -0.93 -5.97
C LEU A 49 -5.42 -0.09 -6.52
N LEU A 50 -5.38 0.22 -7.82
CA LEU A 50 -6.44 0.99 -8.49
C LEU A 50 -7.77 0.24 -8.52
N GLU A 51 -7.74 -1.08 -8.77
CA GLU A 51 -8.94 -1.90 -8.76
C GLU A 51 -9.55 -1.99 -7.36
N ARG A 52 -8.72 -2.16 -6.32
CA ARG A 52 -9.16 -2.14 -4.92
C ARG A 52 -9.76 -0.80 -4.51
N TYR A 53 -9.23 0.30 -5.04
CA TYR A 53 -9.79 1.63 -4.82
C TYR A 53 -11.17 1.78 -5.48
N ARG A 54 -11.34 1.28 -6.72
CA ARG A 54 -12.59 1.39 -7.47
C ARG A 54 -13.71 0.50 -6.96
N THR A 55 -13.38 -0.71 -6.48
CA THR A 55 -14.35 -1.73 -6.03
C THR A 55 -14.48 -1.81 -4.51
N GLY A 56 -13.63 -1.08 -3.79
CA GLY A 56 -13.62 -1.08 -2.32
C GLY A 56 -14.89 -0.46 -1.74
N SER A 57 -15.22 -0.88 -0.51
CA SER A 57 -16.26 -0.21 0.27
C SER A 57 -15.89 1.27 0.51
N PRO A 58 -16.86 2.14 0.83
CA PRO A 58 -16.57 3.53 1.19
C PRO A 58 -15.49 3.67 2.26
N ALA A 59 -15.53 2.81 3.29
CA ALA A 59 -14.51 2.77 4.35
C ALA A 59 -13.11 2.37 3.83
N ALA A 60 -13.01 1.36 2.95
CA ALA A 60 -11.73 0.94 2.37
C ALA A 60 -11.14 2.04 1.48
N ARG A 61 -11.99 2.74 0.72
CA ARG A 61 -11.60 3.87 -0.11
C ARG A 61 -11.11 5.06 0.73
N ALA A 62 -11.84 5.42 1.78
CA ALA A 62 -11.44 6.47 2.71
C ALA A 62 -10.07 6.21 3.38
N LEU A 63 -9.79 4.95 3.75
CA LEU A 63 -8.48 4.57 4.30
C LEU A 63 -7.35 4.68 3.25
N LEU A 64 -7.64 4.33 1.99
CA LEU A 64 -6.69 4.51 0.89
C LEU A 64 -6.43 6.00 0.61
N GLU A 65 -7.46 6.84 0.59
CA GLU A 65 -7.34 8.28 0.39
C GLU A 65 -6.52 8.93 1.51
N ALA A 66 -6.80 8.61 2.77
CA ALA A 66 -6.01 9.06 3.93
C ALA A 66 -4.53 8.62 3.84
N ALA A 67 -4.27 7.38 3.40
CA ALA A 67 -2.90 6.88 3.22
C ALA A 67 -2.17 7.59 2.06
N MET A 68 -2.87 7.86 0.95
CA MET A 68 -2.33 8.59 -0.19
C MET A 68 -1.97 10.03 0.20
N ASP A 69 -2.83 10.71 0.96
CA ASP A 69 -2.58 12.07 1.41
C ASP A 69 -1.43 12.14 2.42
N ALA A 70 -1.38 11.21 3.38
CA ALA A 70 -0.25 11.10 4.29
C ALA A 70 1.07 10.94 3.51
N ARG A 71 1.08 10.11 2.46
CA ARG A 71 2.27 9.95 1.61
C ARG A 71 2.61 11.22 0.83
N ARG A 72 1.60 11.90 0.28
CA ARG A 72 1.74 13.18 -0.43
C ARG A 72 2.33 14.27 0.47
N LEU A 73 1.98 14.26 1.74
CA LEU A 73 2.48 15.19 2.77
C LEU A 73 3.84 14.78 3.36
N GLY A 74 4.46 13.70 2.89
CA GLY A 74 5.78 13.26 3.34
C GLY A 74 5.77 12.37 4.59
N VAL A 75 4.62 11.86 5.01
CA VAL A 75 4.54 10.83 6.05
C VAL A 75 5.07 9.51 5.48
N GLY A 76 5.93 8.84 6.26
CA GLY A 76 6.66 7.65 5.82
C GLY A 76 5.79 6.44 5.45
N LEU A 77 6.46 5.33 5.10
CA LEU A 77 5.82 4.08 4.67
C LEU A 77 4.98 3.40 5.75
N GLN A 78 5.33 3.62 7.01
CA GLN A 78 4.71 2.99 8.16
C GLN A 78 3.65 3.94 8.73
N LEU A 79 2.40 3.73 8.35
CA LEU A 79 1.26 4.48 8.88
C LEU A 79 0.61 3.64 9.99
N PRO A 80 0.61 4.10 11.26
CA PRO A 80 -0.09 3.41 12.33
C PRO A 80 -1.58 3.25 11.99
N GLN A 81 -2.18 2.12 12.35
CA GLN A 81 -3.61 1.89 12.13
C GLN A 81 -4.47 3.00 12.72
N ALA A 82 -4.15 3.46 13.95
CA ALA A 82 -4.86 4.54 14.62
C ALA A 82 -4.82 5.88 13.85
N PHE A 83 -3.72 6.14 13.12
CA PHE A 83 -3.62 7.33 12.28
C PHE A 83 -4.59 7.23 11.09
N LEU A 84 -4.61 6.07 10.43
CA LEU A 84 -5.49 5.83 9.28
C LEU A 84 -6.97 5.84 9.68
N THR A 85 -7.34 5.15 10.75
CA THR A 85 -8.73 5.11 11.24
C THR A 85 -9.19 6.46 11.79
N GLY A 86 -8.28 7.27 12.33
CA GLY A 86 -8.59 8.62 12.79
C GLY A 86 -8.82 9.63 11.66
N ALA A 87 -8.10 9.49 10.54
CA ALA A 87 -8.20 10.40 9.39
C ALA A 87 -9.27 9.98 8.36
N ALA A 88 -9.55 8.68 8.24
CA ALA A 88 -10.50 8.17 7.24
C ALA A 88 -11.92 8.78 7.29
N PRO A 89 -12.51 9.13 8.46
CA PRO A 89 -13.82 9.76 8.50
C PRO A 89 -13.94 11.04 7.66
N ASP A 90 -12.87 11.82 7.56
CA ASP A 90 -12.83 13.09 6.81
C ASP A 90 -12.96 12.89 5.29
N TYR A 91 -12.82 11.65 4.81
CA TYR A 91 -12.92 11.27 3.40
C TYR A 91 -14.27 10.60 3.05
N LEU A 92 -15.16 10.43 4.03
CA LEU A 92 -16.51 9.92 3.79
C LEU A 92 -17.44 11.07 3.36
N HIS A 93 -18.27 10.84 2.36
CA HIS A 93 -19.36 11.77 2.03
C HIS A 93 -20.60 11.51 2.92
N ASP A 94 -21.47 12.52 3.05
CA ASP A 94 -22.67 12.51 3.93
C ASP A 94 -23.57 11.26 3.76
N GLY A 95 -23.59 10.62 2.58
CA GLY A 95 -24.34 9.38 2.33
C GLY A 95 -23.62 8.07 2.68
N ASP A 96 -22.31 8.13 2.84
CA ASP A 96 -21.46 6.97 3.10
C ASP A 96 -21.31 6.69 4.60
N GLY A 97 -21.42 7.73 5.44
CA GLY A 97 -21.31 7.64 6.90
C GLY A 97 -22.31 6.66 7.54
N ASN A 98 -23.53 6.59 7.02
CA ASN A 98 -24.57 5.66 7.50
C ASN A 98 -24.33 4.19 7.11
N GLN A 99 -23.32 3.91 6.27
CA GLN A 99 -22.95 2.55 5.87
C GLN A 99 -21.80 1.97 6.70
N LEU A 100 -21.17 2.77 7.57
CA LEU A 100 -20.18 2.25 8.51
C LEU A 100 -20.91 1.70 9.73
N THR A 101 -20.75 0.41 9.98
CA THR A 101 -21.13 -0.19 11.26
C THR A 101 -20.23 0.37 12.36
N ASP A 102 -20.72 0.50 13.60
CA ASP A 102 -19.93 1.10 14.71
C ASP A 102 -18.55 0.46 14.93
N ASP A 103 -18.35 -0.79 14.50
CA ASP A 103 -17.12 -1.58 14.61
C ASP A 103 -16.20 -1.50 13.38
N TRP A 104 -16.50 -0.66 12.39
CA TRP A 104 -15.80 -0.63 11.09
C TRP A 104 -14.28 -0.41 11.21
N ALA A 105 -13.84 0.35 12.20
CA ALA A 105 -12.43 0.67 12.46
C ALA A 105 -11.71 -0.40 13.31
N GLU A 106 -12.48 -1.24 14.01
CA GLU A 106 -11.99 -2.34 14.84
C GLU A 106 -11.94 -3.67 14.08
N ARG A 107 -12.70 -3.78 12.98
CA ARG A 107 -12.63 -4.96 12.13
C ARG A 107 -11.27 -5.05 11.44
N PRO A 108 -10.55 -6.18 11.56
CA PRO A 108 -9.35 -6.40 10.79
C PRO A 108 -9.73 -6.40 9.31
N MET A 109 -9.01 -5.60 8.51
CA MET A 109 -9.16 -5.61 7.06
C MET A 109 -8.95 -7.04 6.55
N PRO A 110 -9.94 -7.67 5.89
CA PRO A 110 -9.80 -9.03 5.44
C PRO A 110 -8.77 -9.10 4.30
N ASN A 111 -7.71 -9.90 4.51
CA ASN A 111 -6.67 -10.32 3.54
C ASN A 111 -5.31 -9.58 3.44
N TRP A 112 -4.86 -8.82 4.43
CA TRP A 112 -3.47 -8.34 4.38
C TRP A 112 -2.46 -9.46 4.74
N PRO A 113 -1.44 -9.77 3.91
CA PRO A 113 -0.38 -10.69 4.31
C PRO A 113 0.55 -9.98 5.29
N SER A 114 0.34 -10.21 6.57
CA SER A 114 1.25 -9.81 7.64
C SER A 114 2.62 -10.45 7.40
N ARG A 115 3.63 -9.66 6.98
CA ARG A 115 5.02 -10.07 7.13
C ARG A 115 5.34 -9.98 8.63
N SER A 116 5.41 -11.15 9.26
CA SER A 116 5.87 -11.47 10.62
C SER A 116 6.46 -10.31 11.43
N THR A 117 5.81 -9.95 12.53
CA THR A 117 6.17 -8.92 13.51
C THR A 117 7.20 -9.37 14.55
N ASP A 118 8.15 -10.25 14.20
CA ASP A 118 9.22 -10.63 15.15
C ASP A 118 10.11 -9.44 15.57
N ALA A 119 10.10 -8.34 14.81
CA ALA A 119 10.81 -7.10 15.17
C ALA A 119 10.12 -6.25 16.26
N ALA A 120 8.81 -6.40 16.48
CA ALA A 120 8.08 -5.56 17.45
C ALA A 120 8.26 -6.01 18.91
N ARG A 121 8.62 -7.29 19.14
CA ARG A 121 8.81 -7.83 20.50
C ARG A 121 10.13 -7.41 21.14
N ALA A 122 11.11 -6.98 20.35
CA ALA A 122 12.42 -6.53 20.85
C ALA A 122 12.39 -5.10 21.43
N ALA A 123 11.46 -4.24 21.00
CA ALA A 123 11.40 -2.85 21.43
C ALA A 123 10.64 -2.63 22.76
N ALA A 124 9.78 -3.57 23.16
CA ALA A 124 8.99 -3.47 24.40
C ALA A 124 9.74 -3.96 25.67
N GLY A 125 10.93 -4.55 25.53
CA GLY A 125 11.70 -5.15 26.64
C GLY A 125 12.65 -4.22 27.39
N ALA A 126 12.83 -2.96 26.95
CA ALA A 126 13.92 -2.10 27.44
C ALA A 126 13.48 -0.94 28.37
N VAL A 127 12.23 -0.90 28.84
CA VAL A 127 11.81 0.02 29.92
C VAL A 127 11.78 -0.74 31.24
N SER A 128 12.93 -0.71 31.92
CA SER A 128 13.15 -1.30 33.24
C SER A 128 12.27 -0.69 34.32
N ARG A 129 11.81 -1.56 35.23
CA ARG A 129 11.03 -1.28 36.45
C ARG A 129 11.79 -0.31 37.39
N PRO A 130 11.08 0.55 38.13
CA PRO A 130 11.68 1.32 39.22
C PRO A 130 11.96 0.41 40.43
N THR A 131 13.20 0.47 40.92
CA THR A 131 13.57 -0.04 42.25
C THR A 131 13.07 0.97 43.29
N ARG A 132 12.27 0.52 44.27
CA ARG A 132 11.93 1.32 45.45
C ARG A 132 12.31 0.55 46.71
N CYS A 133 12.98 1.31 47.59
CA CYS A 133 13.37 1.09 48.98
C CYS A 133 14.44 0.02 49.24
#